data_AF-A0A918J5Y3-F1
#
_entry.id   AF-A0A918J5Y3-F1
#
_cell.length_a   1.000
_cell.length_b   1.000
_cell.length_c   1.000
_cell.angle_alpha   90.00
_cell.angle_beta   90.00
_cell.angle_gamma   90.00
#
_symmetry.space_group_name_H-M   'P 1'
#
loop_
_entity.id
_entity.type
_entity.pdbx_description
1 polymer ?
#
loop_
_entity_poly.entity_id
_entity_poly.type
_entity_poly.pdbx_seq_one_letter_code
_entity_poly.pdbx_strand_id
1 'polypeptide(L)'
;MNITKETATSKSQILKYFRDRSSEFISEVNVDFGNTEYKKKARRLNSLLVQAKVTLIEIIEQKSKKENWSNQETLECILMVTYCNYVVMLEVRHSVWPYEYMAFSRRIGELWEPFCKLAFEYPINELELFIPPLFADVKKQLADEVQEYINDLPIEKEQKEQLLKYYNKVWSLVMSGEIKLQLDLHFVFEGKKYVVDFKSGFGSNEKGNVNRLLLVASIYQNLEDNYEPLIFVRAAENNNYFNTLKNSKIWSAFSGDETYDELHKYSGFDIKSWINQNINWVEDLDNEFVEHLNNNDLTQYLTW
;
A
#
# COMPACT_ATOMS: atom_id res chain seq x y z
N MET A 1 10.81 -14.76 -22.48
CA MET A 1 9.75 -15.61 -21.90
C MET A 1 8.49 -15.41 -22.72
N ASN A 2 7.74 -16.47 -23.05
CA ASN A 2 6.46 -16.33 -23.74
C ASN A 2 5.36 -16.16 -22.69
N ILE A 3 4.65 -15.04 -22.69
CA ILE A 3 3.56 -14.77 -21.74
C ILE A 3 2.31 -15.50 -22.20
N THR A 4 1.69 -16.32 -21.37
CA THR A 4 0.38 -16.98 -21.60
C THR A 4 -0.40 -17.04 -20.27
N LYS A 5 -1.61 -17.59 -20.24
CA LYS A 5 -2.33 -17.85 -18.98
C LYS A 5 -1.54 -18.77 -18.04
N GLU A 6 -0.69 -19.64 -18.58
CA GLU A 6 0.21 -20.50 -17.80
C GLU A 6 1.31 -19.73 -17.06
N THR A 7 1.49 -18.44 -17.34
CA THR A 7 2.39 -17.56 -16.57
C THR A 7 1.99 -17.57 -15.08
N ALA A 8 0.69 -17.68 -14.77
CA ALA A 8 0.17 -17.77 -13.41
C ALA A 8 0.76 -18.95 -12.60
N THR A 9 1.22 -20.02 -13.26
CA THR A 9 1.78 -21.21 -12.60
C THR A 9 3.27 -21.42 -12.92
N SER A 10 3.87 -20.56 -13.74
CA SER A 10 5.25 -20.71 -14.25
C SER A 10 6.32 -20.11 -13.33
N LYS A 11 6.17 -20.25 -12.01
CA LYS A 11 7.02 -19.59 -10.99
C LYS A 11 8.52 -19.77 -11.26
N SER A 12 8.98 -21.00 -11.46
CA SER A 12 10.41 -21.30 -11.66
C SER A 12 11.00 -20.63 -12.90
N GLN A 13 10.21 -20.50 -13.98
CA GLN A 13 10.66 -19.82 -15.19
C GLN A 13 10.77 -18.30 -14.98
N ILE A 14 9.83 -17.72 -14.22
CA ILE A 14 9.79 -16.29 -13.93
C ILE A 14 10.90 -15.90 -12.95
N LEU A 15 11.14 -16.70 -11.90
CA LEU A 15 12.29 -16.53 -11.00
C LEU A 15 13.60 -16.57 -11.78
N LYS A 16 13.76 -17.57 -12.66
CA LYS A 16 14.94 -17.66 -13.53
C LYS A 16 15.09 -16.40 -14.39
N TYR A 17 14.02 -15.95 -15.04
CA TYR A 17 14.05 -14.72 -15.85
C TYR A 17 14.55 -13.51 -15.04
N PHE A 18 14.03 -13.29 -13.82
CA PHE A 18 14.45 -12.15 -13.01
C PHE A 18 15.89 -12.30 -12.49
N ARG A 19 16.34 -13.51 -12.16
CA ARG A 19 17.73 -13.79 -11.74
C ARG A 19 18.75 -13.62 -12.88
N ASP A 20 18.37 -14.03 -14.09
CA ASP A 20 19.19 -13.81 -15.28
C ASP A 20 19.31 -12.29 -15.55
N ARG A 21 18.18 -11.55 -15.49
CA ARG A 21 18.17 -10.09 -15.62
C ARG A 21 18.93 -9.37 -14.51
N SER A 22 18.85 -9.86 -13.27
CA SER A 22 19.59 -9.25 -12.16
C SER A 22 21.10 -9.40 -12.33
N SER A 23 21.56 -10.54 -12.85
CA SER A 23 22.98 -10.77 -13.16
C SER A 23 23.52 -9.78 -14.20
N GLU A 24 22.72 -9.51 -15.23
CA GLU A 24 23.03 -8.47 -16.24
C GLU A 24 23.07 -7.07 -15.60
N PHE A 25 22.08 -6.72 -14.78
CA PHE A 25 22.01 -5.43 -14.12
C PHE A 25 23.15 -5.20 -13.12
N ILE A 26 23.54 -6.23 -12.36
CA ILE A 26 24.69 -6.15 -11.44
C ILE A 26 25.97 -5.86 -12.23
N SER A 27 26.14 -6.49 -13.39
CA SER A 27 27.30 -6.26 -14.26
C SER A 27 27.34 -4.82 -14.77
N GLU A 28 26.20 -4.26 -15.22
CA GLU A 28 26.08 -2.86 -15.65
C GLU A 28 26.41 -1.89 -14.49
N VAL A 29 25.75 -2.09 -13.33
CA VAL A 29 25.88 -1.19 -12.18
C VAL A 29 27.27 -1.23 -11.55
N ASN A 30 27.98 -2.36 -11.66
CA ASN A 30 29.36 -2.46 -11.18
C ASN A 30 30.37 -1.69 -12.02
N VAL A 31 30.05 -1.34 -13.27
CA VAL A 31 30.86 -0.43 -14.10
C VAL A 31 30.71 1.01 -13.62
N ASP A 32 29.49 1.40 -13.24
CA ASP A 32 29.16 2.78 -12.89
C ASP A 32 29.50 3.16 -11.44
N PHE A 33 29.57 2.19 -10.52
CA PHE A 33 29.73 2.44 -9.09
C PHE A 33 30.82 1.57 -8.46
N GLY A 34 31.62 2.19 -7.57
CA GLY A 34 32.63 1.48 -6.79
C GLY A 34 32.03 0.55 -5.72
N ASN A 35 32.82 -0.38 -5.21
CA ASN A 35 32.37 -1.36 -4.18
C ASN A 35 31.90 -0.70 -2.87
N THR A 36 32.40 0.48 -2.54
CA THR A 36 32.00 1.23 -1.35
C THR A 36 30.66 1.96 -1.50
N GLU A 37 30.09 2.03 -2.72
CA GLU A 37 28.85 2.76 -3.02
C GLU A 37 27.60 1.86 -2.98
N TYR A 38 27.58 0.89 -2.06
CA TYR A 38 26.54 -0.13 -1.92
C TYR A 38 25.11 0.44 -1.88
N LYS A 39 24.88 1.60 -1.25
CA LYS A 39 23.56 2.25 -1.21
C LYS A 39 23.09 2.70 -2.59
N LYS A 40 23.99 3.27 -3.40
CA LYS A 40 23.66 3.72 -4.77
C LYS A 40 23.42 2.52 -5.68
N LYS A 41 24.26 1.49 -5.56
CA LYS A 41 24.09 0.21 -6.27
C LYS A 41 22.73 -0.41 -5.98
N ALA A 42 22.39 -0.62 -4.70
CA ALA A 42 21.11 -1.20 -4.30
C ALA A 42 19.91 -0.40 -4.83
N ARG A 43 19.97 0.93 -4.78
CA ARG A 43 18.90 1.80 -5.32
C ARG A 43 18.74 1.65 -6.84
N ARG A 44 19.85 1.65 -7.58
CA ARG A 44 19.84 1.51 -9.05
C ARG A 44 19.32 0.13 -9.47
N LEU A 45 19.81 -0.94 -8.82
CA LEU A 45 19.36 -2.31 -9.07
C LEU A 45 17.86 -2.48 -8.78
N ASN A 46 17.38 -1.96 -7.66
CA ASN A 46 15.95 -1.96 -7.33
C ASN A 46 15.13 -1.27 -8.43
N SER A 47 15.59 -0.12 -8.94
CA SER A 47 14.92 0.59 -10.03
C SER A 47 14.86 -0.24 -11.31
N LEU A 48 15.94 -0.91 -11.69
CA LEU A 48 16.01 -1.74 -12.90
C LEU A 48 15.10 -2.97 -12.78
N LEU A 49 15.06 -3.61 -11.62
CA LEU A 49 14.18 -4.76 -11.36
C LEU A 49 12.70 -4.35 -11.36
N VAL A 50 12.36 -3.18 -10.80
CA VAL A 50 10.99 -2.65 -10.86
C VAL A 50 10.59 -2.35 -12.31
N GLN A 51 11.48 -1.77 -13.12
CA GLN A 51 11.23 -1.52 -14.54
C GLN A 51 11.02 -2.82 -15.31
N ALA A 52 11.83 -3.85 -15.05
CA ALA A 52 11.66 -5.17 -15.66
C ALA A 52 10.32 -5.80 -15.30
N LYS A 53 9.85 -5.66 -14.04
CA LYS A 53 8.52 -6.10 -13.61
C LYS A 53 7.42 -5.35 -14.36
N VAL A 54 7.47 -4.01 -14.39
CA VAL A 54 6.46 -3.16 -15.06
C VAL A 54 6.35 -3.54 -16.53
N THR A 55 7.49 -3.73 -17.21
CA THR A 55 7.50 -4.17 -18.62
C THR A 55 6.77 -5.51 -18.81
N LEU A 56 6.97 -6.49 -17.92
CA LEU A 56 6.25 -7.76 -18.00
C LEU A 56 4.75 -7.61 -17.72
N ILE A 57 4.37 -6.77 -16.76
CA ILE A 57 2.96 -6.47 -16.46
C ILE A 57 2.29 -5.83 -17.67
N GLU A 58 2.91 -4.84 -18.32
CA GLU A 58 2.39 -4.22 -19.54
C GLU A 58 2.18 -5.25 -20.67
N ILE A 59 3.10 -6.20 -20.83
CA ILE A 59 2.97 -7.29 -21.81
C ILE A 59 1.78 -8.21 -21.45
N ILE A 60 1.62 -8.54 -20.16
CA ILE A 60 0.48 -9.34 -19.66
C ILE A 60 -0.83 -8.61 -19.95
N GLU A 61 -0.94 -7.33 -19.61
CA GLU A 61 -2.14 -6.53 -19.86
C GLU A 61 -2.48 -6.45 -21.35
N GLN A 62 -1.49 -6.19 -22.20
CA GLN A 62 -1.68 -6.14 -23.66
C GLN A 62 -2.18 -7.49 -24.20
N LYS A 63 -1.60 -8.59 -23.71
CA LYS A 63 -1.99 -9.93 -24.14
C LYS A 63 -3.38 -10.32 -23.62
N SER A 64 -3.65 -10.03 -22.34
CA SER A 64 -4.95 -10.21 -21.70
C SER A 64 -6.05 -9.52 -22.48
N LYS A 65 -5.87 -8.24 -22.85
CA LYS A 65 -6.83 -7.50 -23.69
C LYS A 65 -7.00 -8.11 -25.07
N LYS A 66 -5.90 -8.52 -25.73
CA LYS A 66 -5.94 -9.11 -27.08
C LYS A 66 -6.68 -10.46 -27.10
N GLU A 67 -6.54 -11.24 -26.04
CA GLU A 67 -7.09 -12.59 -25.93
C GLU A 67 -8.35 -12.67 -25.05
N ASN A 68 -8.87 -11.53 -24.60
CA ASN A 68 -10.04 -11.41 -23.72
C ASN A 68 -9.96 -12.27 -22.46
N TRP A 69 -8.84 -12.20 -21.73
CA TRP A 69 -8.73 -12.87 -20.43
C TRP A 69 -9.63 -12.21 -19.39
N SER A 70 -10.06 -12.97 -18.39
CA SER A 70 -10.77 -12.38 -17.24
C SER A 70 -9.82 -11.57 -16.35
N ASN A 71 -10.39 -10.72 -15.49
CA ASN A 71 -9.60 -10.01 -14.46
C ASN A 71 -8.88 -11.00 -13.54
N GLN A 72 -9.52 -12.12 -13.18
CA GLN A 72 -8.89 -13.17 -12.38
C GLN A 72 -7.66 -13.77 -13.09
N GLU A 73 -7.80 -14.19 -14.35
CA GLU A 73 -6.70 -14.78 -15.11
C GLU A 73 -5.51 -13.80 -15.28
N THR A 74 -5.84 -12.52 -15.46
CA THR A 74 -4.84 -11.45 -15.57
C THR A 74 -4.14 -11.21 -14.23
N LEU A 75 -4.91 -11.11 -13.15
CA LEU A 75 -4.43 -10.89 -11.79
C LEU A 75 -3.49 -12.01 -11.34
N GLU A 76 -3.86 -13.28 -11.54
CA GLU A 76 -3.04 -14.43 -11.15
C GLU A 76 -1.66 -14.42 -11.84
N CYS A 77 -1.61 -14.01 -13.11
CA CYS A 77 -0.34 -13.82 -13.83
C CYS A 77 0.50 -12.66 -13.22
N ILE A 78 -0.15 -11.54 -12.92
CA ILE A 78 0.51 -10.36 -12.36
C ILE A 78 1.01 -10.60 -10.93
N LEU A 79 0.25 -11.32 -10.10
CA LEU A 79 0.64 -11.73 -8.76
C LEU A 79 1.89 -12.62 -8.82
N MET A 80 1.91 -13.60 -9.73
CA MET A 80 3.07 -14.49 -9.89
C MET A 80 4.32 -13.72 -10.33
N VAL A 81 4.20 -12.82 -11.31
CA VAL A 81 5.31 -11.97 -11.77
C VAL A 81 5.79 -11.03 -10.66
N THR A 82 4.86 -10.41 -9.92
CA THR A 82 5.18 -9.48 -8.84
C THR A 82 5.88 -10.19 -7.69
N TYR A 83 5.38 -11.36 -7.29
CA TYR A 83 6.00 -12.18 -6.26
C TYR A 83 7.43 -12.60 -6.62
N CYS A 84 7.62 -13.17 -7.82
CA CYS A 84 8.96 -13.58 -8.27
C CYS A 84 9.92 -12.38 -8.36
N ASN A 85 9.44 -11.22 -8.78
CA ASN A 85 10.23 -9.99 -8.77
C ASN A 85 10.64 -9.60 -7.34
N TYR A 86 9.73 -9.69 -6.37
CA TYR A 86 10.04 -9.39 -4.97
C TYR A 86 11.08 -10.32 -4.37
N VAL A 87 10.99 -11.63 -4.63
CA VAL A 87 12.02 -12.61 -4.24
C VAL A 87 13.39 -12.15 -4.72
N VAL A 88 13.55 -11.92 -6.03
CA VAL A 88 14.85 -11.53 -6.61
C VAL A 88 15.30 -10.14 -6.16
N MET A 89 14.37 -9.20 -5.94
CA MET A 89 14.71 -7.88 -5.38
C MET A 89 15.30 -7.97 -3.98
N LEU A 90 14.80 -8.89 -3.14
CA LEU A 90 15.34 -9.13 -1.81
C LEU A 90 16.74 -9.75 -1.89
N GLU A 91 16.92 -10.80 -2.70
CA GLU A 91 18.21 -11.45 -2.96
C GLU A 91 19.28 -10.45 -3.41
N VAL A 92 18.97 -9.68 -4.46
CA VAL A 92 19.90 -8.74 -5.07
C VAL A 92 20.24 -7.61 -4.11
N ARG A 93 19.26 -7.07 -3.36
CA ARG A 93 19.55 -6.08 -2.32
C ARG A 93 20.51 -6.70 -1.31
N HIS A 94 20.20 -7.88 -0.78
CA HIS A 94 21.00 -8.54 0.24
C HIS A 94 22.46 -8.74 -0.20
N SER A 95 22.68 -9.23 -1.42
CA SER A 95 24.02 -9.48 -1.97
C SER A 95 24.91 -8.24 -2.05
N VAL A 96 24.32 -7.06 -2.21
CA VAL A 96 25.05 -5.78 -2.32
C VAL A 96 25.12 -5.06 -0.97
N TRP A 97 24.05 -5.13 -0.20
CA TRP A 97 23.91 -4.52 1.10
C TRP A 97 23.11 -5.48 2.00
N PRO A 98 23.77 -6.23 2.90
CA PRO A 98 23.11 -7.21 3.75
C PRO A 98 21.97 -6.62 4.59
N TYR A 99 21.00 -7.45 4.91
CA TYR A 99 19.82 -7.04 5.66
C TYR A 99 20.10 -7.11 7.16
N GLU A 100 19.98 -5.95 7.80
CA GLU A 100 19.77 -5.84 9.23
C GLU A 100 18.28 -5.94 9.57
N TYR A 101 18.00 -6.41 10.79
CA TYR A 101 16.66 -6.58 11.36
C TYR A 101 15.64 -5.49 10.95
N MET A 102 15.96 -4.22 11.23
CA MET A 102 15.02 -3.11 10.97
C MET A 102 14.77 -2.89 9.48
N ALA A 103 15.81 -3.06 8.65
CA ALA A 103 15.68 -2.88 7.21
C ALA A 103 14.86 -4.01 6.59
N PHE A 104 15.05 -5.24 7.06
CA PHE A 104 14.33 -6.40 6.55
C PHE A 104 12.86 -6.39 6.93
N SER A 105 12.54 -6.22 8.21
CA SER A 105 11.17 -6.18 8.71
C SER A 105 10.34 -5.10 8.01
N ARG A 106 10.91 -3.89 7.88
CA ARG A 106 10.28 -2.79 7.13
C ARG A 106 10.06 -3.18 5.67
N ARG A 107 11.09 -3.76 5.03
CA ARG A 107 11.02 -4.11 3.61
C ARG A 107 9.92 -5.13 3.32
N ILE A 108 9.76 -6.16 4.14
CA ILE A 108 8.69 -7.14 3.93
C ILE A 108 7.31 -6.52 4.14
N GLY A 109 7.18 -5.53 5.03
CA GLY A 109 5.97 -4.71 5.16
C GLY A 109 5.67 -3.84 3.93
N GLU A 110 6.69 -3.14 3.40
CA GLU A 110 6.58 -2.30 2.20
C GLU A 110 6.15 -3.07 0.94
N LEU A 111 6.46 -4.37 0.87
CA LEU A 111 6.11 -5.22 -0.28
C LEU A 111 4.67 -5.75 -0.20
N TRP A 112 4.13 -5.92 1.00
CA TRP A 112 2.81 -6.52 1.23
C TRP A 112 1.67 -5.63 0.74
N GLU A 113 1.67 -4.35 1.11
CA GLU A 113 0.63 -3.39 0.72
C GLU A 113 0.40 -3.33 -0.81
N PRO A 114 1.43 -3.01 -1.64
CA PRO A 114 1.24 -2.94 -3.08
C PRO A 114 0.87 -4.31 -3.68
N PHE A 115 1.24 -5.41 -3.02
CA PHE A 115 0.81 -6.75 -3.44
C PHE A 115 -0.69 -6.94 -3.26
N CYS A 116 -1.25 -6.56 -2.10
CA CYS A 116 -2.67 -6.63 -1.84
C CYS A 116 -3.50 -5.69 -2.71
N LYS A 117 -2.97 -4.51 -3.06
CA LYS A 117 -3.64 -3.55 -3.95
C LYS A 117 -3.88 -4.10 -5.36
N LEU A 118 -3.08 -5.05 -5.83
CA LEU A 118 -3.31 -5.70 -7.14
C LEU A 118 -4.72 -6.31 -7.24
N ALA A 119 -5.28 -6.82 -6.14
CA ALA A 119 -6.64 -7.36 -6.13
C ALA A 119 -7.70 -6.27 -6.41
N PHE A 120 -7.43 -5.01 -6.10
CA PHE A 120 -8.32 -3.87 -6.38
C PHE A 120 -8.04 -3.22 -7.73
N GLU A 121 -6.82 -3.36 -8.25
CA GLU A 121 -6.48 -2.94 -9.62
C GLU A 121 -7.09 -3.89 -10.67
N TYR A 122 -7.26 -5.16 -10.31
CA TYR A 122 -7.86 -6.21 -11.15
C TYR A 122 -9.01 -6.91 -10.42
N PRO A 123 -10.07 -6.18 -10.05
CA PRO A 123 -11.11 -6.72 -9.20
C PRO A 123 -11.98 -7.73 -9.96
N ILE A 124 -12.43 -8.76 -9.25
CA ILE A 124 -13.47 -9.68 -9.73
C ILE A 124 -14.84 -9.06 -9.53
N ASN A 125 -15.05 -8.41 -8.39
CA ASN A 125 -16.26 -7.66 -8.11
C ASN A 125 -16.28 -6.33 -8.88
N GLU A 126 -17.48 -5.78 -9.08
CA GLU A 126 -17.63 -4.43 -9.61
C GLU A 126 -17.24 -3.39 -8.53
N LEU A 127 -16.04 -2.84 -8.68
CA LEU A 127 -15.57 -1.70 -7.88
C LEU A 127 -14.84 -0.70 -8.79
N GLU A 128 -14.86 0.56 -8.37
CA GLU A 128 -14.20 1.65 -9.10
C GLU A 128 -13.20 2.36 -8.20
N LEU A 129 -11.94 2.45 -8.64
CA LEU A 129 -10.92 3.25 -7.96
C LEU A 129 -11.15 4.75 -8.24
N PHE A 130 -11.01 5.59 -7.21
CA PHE A 130 -11.14 7.04 -7.37
C PHE A 130 -9.98 7.79 -6.71
N ILE A 131 -9.84 9.07 -7.06
CA ILE A 131 -8.85 9.96 -6.44
C ILE A 131 -9.57 10.81 -5.39
N PRO A 132 -9.12 10.83 -4.12
CA PRO A 132 -9.75 11.63 -3.07
C PRO A 132 -9.54 13.13 -3.32
N PRO A 133 -10.40 14.00 -2.75
CA PRO A 133 -10.18 15.44 -2.81
C PRO A 133 -8.89 15.84 -2.07
N LEU A 134 -8.28 16.96 -2.46
CA LEU A 134 -7.15 17.50 -1.71
C LEU A 134 -7.64 18.05 -0.37
N PHE A 135 -6.82 17.94 0.67
CA PHE A 135 -7.14 18.53 1.97
C PHE A 135 -7.37 20.05 1.88
N ALA A 136 -6.67 20.73 0.97
CA ALA A 136 -6.86 22.15 0.72
C ALA A 136 -8.27 22.46 0.19
N ASP A 137 -8.82 21.58 -0.65
CA ASP A 137 -10.16 21.73 -1.22
C ASP A 137 -11.22 21.46 -0.16
N VAL A 138 -11.07 20.38 0.61
CA VAL A 138 -11.93 20.07 1.78
C VAL A 138 -11.92 21.22 2.79
N LYS A 139 -10.74 21.77 3.09
CA LYS A 139 -10.60 22.93 3.98
C LYS A 139 -11.40 24.13 3.48
N LYS A 140 -11.31 24.41 2.18
CA LYS A 140 -12.02 25.52 1.56
C LYS A 140 -13.52 25.29 1.62
N GLN A 141 -13.99 24.09 1.28
CA GLN A 141 -15.40 23.72 1.35
C GLN A 141 -15.98 23.93 2.75
N LEU A 142 -15.32 23.40 3.79
CA LEU A 142 -15.76 23.57 5.19
C LEU A 142 -15.75 25.04 5.64
N ALA A 143 -14.77 25.82 5.18
CA ALA A 143 -14.70 27.25 5.49
C ALA A 143 -15.81 28.05 4.80
N ASP A 144 -16.06 27.74 3.52
CA ASP A 144 -17.11 28.36 2.71
C ASP A 144 -18.49 28.04 3.30
N GLU A 145 -18.75 26.79 3.70
CA GLU A 145 -20.00 26.35 4.35
C GLU A 145 -20.28 27.12 5.65
N VAL A 146 -19.29 27.24 6.53
CA VAL A 146 -19.43 28.02 7.78
C VAL A 146 -19.63 29.50 7.49
N GLN A 147 -18.95 30.04 6.48
CA GLN A 147 -19.10 31.43 6.09
C GLN A 147 -20.50 31.71 5.52
N GLU A 148 -21.04 30.82 4.68
CA GLU A 148 -22.41 30.87 4.18
C GLU A 148 -23.41 30.82 5.34
N TYR A 149 -23.25 29.87 6.26
CA TYR A 149 -24.09 29.78 7.46
C TYR A 149 -24.09 31.08 8.27
N ILE A 150 -22.92 31.67 8.54
CA ILE A 150 -22.83 32.95 9.28
C ILE A 150 -23.50 34.09 8.49
N ASN A 151 -23.37 34.09 7.17
CA ASN A 151 -23.99 35.10 6.30
C ASN A 151 -25.51 35.00 6.29
N ASP A 152 -26.08 33.81 6.48
CA ASP A 152 -27.53 33.58 6.52
C ASP A 152 -28.16 33.89 7.88
N LEU A 153 -27.36 34.04 8.94
CA LEU A 153 -27.88 34.39 10.27
C LEU A 153 -28.61 35.75 10.26
N PRO A 154 -29.78 35.88 10.92
CA PRO A 154 -30.54 37.13 10.99
C PRO A 154 -29.96 38.08 12.06
N ILE A 155 -28.69 38.45 11.92
CA ILE A 155 -27.95 39.33 12.84
C ILE A 155 -27.40 40.55 12.10
N GLU A 156 -26.98 41.58 12.85
CA GLU A 156 -26.44 42.82 12.28
C GLU A 156 -25.12 42.58 11.54
N LYS A 157 -24.86 43.43 10.54
CA LYS A 157 -23.67 43.29 9.68
C LYS A 157 -22.36 43.35 10.48
N GLU A 158 -22.24 44.24 11.46
CA GLU A 158 -21.06 44.34 12.33
C GLU A 158 -20.85 43.06 13.15
N GLN A 159 -21.94 42.43 13.61
CA GLN A 159 -21.87 41.16 14.34
C GLN A 159 -21.40 40.01 13.44
N LYS A 160 -21.84 39.96 12.17
CA LYS A 160 -21.34 38.99 11.17
C LYS A 160 -19.85 39.15 10.92
N GLU A 161 -19.40 40.37 10.67
CA GLU A 161 -17.99 40.68 10.44
C GLU A 161 -17.12 40.27 11.62
N GLN A 162 -17.61 40.50 12.85
CA GLN A 162 -16.90 40.12 14.06
C GLN A 162 -16.86 38.59 14.27
N LEU A 163 -17.95 37.87 13.98
CA LEU A 163 -17.99 36.41 14.01
C LEU A 163 -17.00 35.79 13.02
N LEU A 164 -17.01 36.23 11.76
CA LEU A 164 -16.06 35.77 10.74
C LEU A 164 -14.61 36.03 11.15
N LYS A 165 -14.33 37.19 11.78
CA LYS A 165 -13.00 37.50 12.29
C LYS A 165 -12.55 36.53 13.39
N TYR A 166 -13.42 36.19 14.33
CA TYR A 166 -13.10 35.21 15.38
C TYR A 166 -12.95 33.80 14.82
N TYR A 167 -13.84 33.38 13.92
CA TYR A 167 -13.73 32.10 13.23
C TYR A 167 -12.39 31.97 12.50
N ASN A 168 -12.03 32.96 11.68
CA ASN A 168 -10.75 32.96 10.96
C ASN A 168 -9.55 32.92 11.89
N LYS A 169 -9.62 33.59 13.06
CA LYS A 169 -8.57 33.53 14.07
C LYS A 169 -8.43 32.11 14.66
N VAL A 170 -9.53 31.46 15.03
CA VAL A 170 -9.51 30.07 15.53
C VAL A 170 -9.04 29.12 14.43
N TRP A 171 -9.58 29.25 13.22
CA TRP A 171 -9.23 28.44 12.06
C TRP A 171 -7.73 28.53 11.73
N SER A 172 -7.13 29.73 11.82
CA SER A 172 -5.70 29.92 11.60
C SER A 172 -4.81 29.21 12.64
N LEU A 173 -5.30 29.04 13.88
CA LEU A 173 -4.58 28.36 14.96
C LEU A 173 -4.69 26.83 14.85
N VAL A 174 -5.87 26.32 14.45
CA VAL A 174 -6.11 24.88 14.29
C VAL A 174 -5.39 24.33 13.04
N MET A 175 -5.20 25.16 12.02
CA MET A 175 -4.72 24.75 10.70
C MET A 175 -3.22 24.98 10.45
N SER A 176 -2.41 25.17 11.49
CA SER A 176 -0.96 25.36 11.35
C SER A 176 -0.19 24.06 11.01
N GLY A 177 -0.89 22.94 10.83
CA GLY A 177 -0.31 21.65 10.45
C GLY A 177 -0.65 21.25 9.01
N GLU A 178 0.31 20.65 8.30
CA GLU A 178 0.06 20.02 7.00
C GLU A 178 -0.60 18.64 7.19
N ILE A 179 -1.88 18.52 6.83
CA ILE A 179 -2.59 17.23 6.81
C ILE A 179 -2.67 16.75 5.37
N LYS A 180 -2.31 15.48 5.15
CA LYS A 180 -2.49 14.79 3.88
C LYS A 180 -3.65 13.81 4.02
N LEU A 181 -4.71 14.04 3.25
CA LEU A 181 -5.87 13.13 3.17
C LEU A 181 -5.64 11.93 2.27
N GLN A 182 -4.58 11.96 1.45
CA GLN A 182 -4.25 10.85 0.57
C GLN A 182 -3.88 9.63 1.42
N LEU A 183 -4.84 8.71 1.52
CA LEU A 183 -4.66 7.37 2.07
C LEU A 183 -4.16 6.41 0.98
N ASP A 184 -3.95 5.17 1.34
CA ASP A 184 -3.28 4.19 0.48
C ASP A 184 -4.17 3.71 -0.66
N LEU A 185 -5.47 3.55 -0.43
CA LEU A 185 -6.43 3.05 -1.43
C LEU A 185 -7.80 3.73 -1.26
N HIS A 186 -8.46 4.02 -2.37
CA HIS A 186 -9.78 4.65 -2.39
C HIS A 186 -10.62 3.98 -3.47
N PHE A 187 -11.81 3.51 -3.12
CA PHE A 187 -12.68 2.80 -4.06
C PHE A 187 -14.16 2.98 -3.74
N VAL A 188 -15.00 2.86 -4.78
CA VAL A 188 -16.45 2.78 -4.66
C VAL A 188 -16.86 1.32 -4.77
N PHE A 189 -17.67 0.87 -3.81
CA PHE A 189 -18.25 -0.47 -3.80
C PHE A 189 -19.70 -0.37 -3.33
N GLU A 190 -20.63 -0.96 -4.10
CA GLU A 190 -22.08 -0.90 -3.82
C GLU A 190 -22.61 0.53 -3.55
N GLY A 191 -22.08 1.53 -4.28
CA GLY A 191 -22.47 2.94 -4.16
C GLY A 191 -21.92 3.68 -2.94
N LYS A 192 -21.06 3.05 -2.13
CA LYS A 192 -20.38 3.68 -0.98
C LYS A 192 -18.92 3.93 -1.28
N LYS A 193 -18.39 5.06 -0.77
CA LYS A 193 -16.98 5.42 -0.91
C LYS A 193 -16.18 4.89 0.27
N TYR A 194 -15.16 4.09 -0.01
CA TYR A 194 -14.24 3.54 0.98
C TYR A 194 -12.87 4.18 0.83
N VAL A 195 -12.24 4.46 1.97
CA VAL A 195 -10.87 4.97 2.03
C VAL A 195 -10.06 4.11 2.98
N VAL A 196 -8.90 3.64 2.55
CA VAL A 196 -8.16 2.58 3.24
C VAL A 196 -6.74 3.01 3.53
N ASP A 197 -6.31 2.84 4.77
CA ASP A 197 -4.92 2.95 5.20
C ASP A 197 -4.37 1.53 5.49
N PHE A 198 -3.27 1.17 4.83
CA PHE A 198 -2.61 -0.11 4.98
C PHE A 198 -1.48 -0.01 6.00
N LYS A 199 -1.36 -1.03 6.85
CA LYS A 199 -0.28 -1.14 7.83
C LYS A 199 0.28 -2.55 7.86
N SER A 200 1.60 -2.67 7.88
CA SER A 200 2.23 -3.98 8.12
C SER A 200 2.03 -4.47 9.56
N GLY A 201 1.84 -3.55 10.51
CA GLY A 201 1.66 -3.80 11.93
C GLY A 201 1.84 -2.51 12.74
N PHE A 202 1.57 -2.55 14.05
CA PHE A 202 1.77 -1.42 14.94
C PHE A 202 2.98 -1.66 15.86
N GLY A 203 3.97 -0.77 15.80
CA GLY A 203 5.14 -0.78 16.68
C GLY A 203 4.91 -0.08 18.03
N SER A 204 5.92 -0.12 18.90
CA SER A 204 5.88 0.50 20.24
C SER A 204 5.83 2.04 20.21
N ASN A 205 6.19 2.67 19.09
CA ASN A 205 6.28 4.13 18.94
C ASN A 205 5.33 4.70 17.87
N GLU A 206 4.04 4.36 17.94
CA GLU A 206 3.02 4.76 16.94
C GLU A 206 2.08 5.89 17.39
N LYS A 207 2.24 6.44 18.61
CA LYS A 207 1.29 7.41 19.18
C LYS A 207 1.01 8.61 18.27
N GLY A 208 2.04 9.20 17.65
CA GLY A 208 1.88 10.33 16.74
C GLY A 208 1.11 9.94 15.46
N ASN A 209 1.38 8.76 14.92
CA ASN A 209 0.70 8.24 13.74
C ASN A 209 -0.78 7.91 14.03
N VAL A 210 -1.09 7.36 15.22
CA VAL A 210 -2.48 7.10 15.64
C VAL A 210 -3.30 8.39 15.71
N ASN A 211 -2.76 9.45 16.32
CA ASN A 211 -3.46 10.73 16.39
C ASN A 211 -3.71 11.31 14.99
N ARG A 212 -2.74 11.17 14.07
CA ARG A 212 -2.91 11.56 12.67
C ARG A 212 -4.03 10.75 12.00
N LEU A 213 -4.05 9.44 12.18
CA LEU A 213 -5.07 8.56 11.59
C LEU A 213 -6.48 8.89 12.11
N LEU A 214 -6.63 9.12 13.41
CA LEU A 214 -7.92 9.53 14.00
C LEU A 214 -8.41 10.86 13.41
N LEU A 215 -7.51 11.84 13.25
CA LEU A 215 -7.84 13.13 12.64
C LEU A 215 -8.26 12.97 11.18
N VAL A 216 -7.53 12.21 10.39
CA VAL A 216 -7.85 11.98 8.97
C VAL A 216 -9.22 11.34 8.81
N ALA A 217 -9.53 10.27 9.55
CA ALA A 217 -10.86 9.66 9.46
C ALA A 217 -11.97 10.56 9.99
N SER A 218 -11.72 11.37 11.02
CA SER A 218 -12.72 12.36 11.46
C SER A 218 -13.05 13.37 10.36
N ILE A 219 -12.07 13.78 9.54
CA ILE A 219 -12.33 14.66 8.41
C ILE A 219 -13.24 13.96 7.40
N TYR A 220 -12.91 12.71 7.03
CA TYR A 220 -13.73 11.92 6.10
C TYR A 220 -15.17 11.70 6.56
N GLN A 221 -15.39 11.47 7.86
CA GLN A 221 -16.74 11.32 8.43
C GLN A 221 -17.57 12.61 8.39
N ASN A 222 -16.92 13.77 8.36
CA ASN A 222 -17.62 15.06 8.27
C ASN A 222 -17.82 15.53 6.82
N LEU A 223 -17.30 14.80 5.82
CA LEU A 223 -17.60 15.08 4.43
C LEU A 223 -18.97 14.51 4.04
N GLU A 224 -19.70 15.24 3.20
CA GLU A 224 -21.08 14.91 2.80
C GLU A 224 -21.22 13.57 2.06
N ASP A 225 -20.13 13.05 1.46
CA ASP A 225 -20.17 11.85 0.62
C ASP A 225 -20.19 10.51 1.41
N ASN A 226 -20.39 10.54 2.73
CA ASN A 226 -20.49 9.35 3.59
C ASN A 226 -19.34 8.34 3.35
N TYR A 227 -18.10 8.81 3.49
CA TYR A 227 -16.92 7.97 3.37
C TYR A 227 -16.83 6.96 4.52
N GLU A 228 -16.41 5.74 4.19
CA GLU A 228 -16.20 4.64 5.13
C GLU A 228 -14.68 4.40 5.31
N PRO A 229 -14.08 4.88 6.41
CA PRO A 229 -12.65 4.71 6.65
C PRO A 229 -12.34 3.28 7.13
N LEU A 230 -11.44 2.60 6.42
CA LEU A 230 -10.96 1.25 6.74
C LEU A 230 -9.47 1.25 7.09
N ILE A 231 -9.07 0.42 8.04
CA ILE A 231 -7.65 0.12 8.30
C ILE A 231 -7.41 -1.37 8.11
N PHE A 232 -6.46 -1.70 7.23
CA PHE A 232 -6.05 -3.07 6.95
C PHE A 232 -4.65 -3.32 7.49
N VAL A 233 -4.54 -4.28 8.40
CA VAL A 233 -3.28 -4.59 9.11
C VAL A 233 -2.85 -6.01 8.82
N ARG A 234 -1.63 -6.17 8.30
CA ARG A 234 -1.07 -7.51 8.03
C ARG A 234 -0.84 -8.31 9.32
N ALA A 235 -0.17 -7.73 10.30
CA ALA A 235 0.16 -8.43 11.54
C ALA A 235 -1.11 -8.89 12.28
N ALA A 236 -1.11 -10.15 12.73
CA ALA A 236 -2.16 -10.69 13.58
C ALA A 236 -2.07 -10.17 15.02
N GLU A 237 -0.84 -9.98 15.52
CA GLU A 237 -0.63 -9.42 16.85
C GLU A 237 -0.84 -7.90 16.84
N ASN A 238 -1.77 -7.47 17.69
CA ASN A 238 -2.15 -6.08 17.82
C ASN A 238 -1.69 -5.52 19.16
N ASN A 239 -1.48 -4.20 19.19
CA ASN A 239 -1.15 -3.48 20.41
C ASN A 239 -2.25 -2.46 20.78
N ASN A 240 -2.04 -1.73 21.86
CA ASN A 240 -3.00 -0.73 22.35
C ASN A 240 -3.35 0.36 21.31
N TYR A 241 -2.45 0.65 20.37
CA TYR A 241 -2.69 1.63 19.32
C TYR A 241 -3.74 1.14 18.31
N PHE A 242 -3.62 -0.11 17.85
CA PHE A 242 -4.63 -0.72 17.00
C PHE A 242 -6.00 -0.78 17.70
N ASN A 243 -6.01 -1.21 18.97
CA ASN A 243 -7.25 -1.29 19.76
C ASN A 243 -7.90 0.09 19.93
N THR A 244 -7.10 1.16 20.05
CA THR A 244 -7.62 2.54 20.10
C THR A 244 -8.34 2.91 18.80
N LEU A 245 -7.76 2.57 17.65
CA LEU A 245 -8.36 2.84 16.34
C LEU A 245 -9.65 2.02 16.16
N LYS A 246 -9.61 0.71 16.46
CA LYS A 246 -10.77 -0.19 16.37
C LYS A 246 -11.92 0.25 17.28
N ASN A 247 -11.61 0.68 18.50
CA ASN A 247 -12.62 1.12 19.47
C ASN A 247 -13.09 2.58 19.27
N SER A 248 -12.43 3.36 18.41
CA SER A 248 -12.79 4.76 18.16
C SER A 248 -14.17 4.92 17.49
N LYS A 249 -14.65 3.88 16.79
CA LYS A 249 -15.82 3.91 15.90
C LYS A 249 -15.69 4.87 14.70
N ILE A 250 -14.51 5.46 14.51
CA ILE A 250 -14.19 6.33 13.37
C ILE A 250 -13.59 5.49 12.23
N TRP A 251 -12.86 4.44 12.59
CA TRP A 251 -12.28 3.46 11.68
C TRP A 251 -12.94 2.09 11.85
N SER A 252 -13.19 1.41 10.73
CA SER A 252 -13.35 -0.04 10.72
C SER A 252 -11.97 -0.68 10.53
N ALA A 253 -11.40 -1.19 11.63
CA ALA A 253 -10.03 -1.70 11.64
C ALA A 253 -9.97 -3.23 11.75
N PHE A 254 -9.21 -3.85 10.85
CA PHE A 254 -9.05 -5.29 10.68
C PHE A 254 -7.58 -5.69 10.74
N SER A 255 -7.28 -6.91 11.19
CA SER A 255 -5.91 -7.38 11.39
C SER A 255 -5.74 -8.86 11.06
N GLY A 256 -4.59 -9.25 10.52
CA GLY A 256 -4.29 -10.64 10.17
C GLY A 256 -5.35 -11.21 9.24
N ASP A 257 -5.90 -12.36 9.60
CA ASP A 257 -6.94 -13.05 8.83
C ASP A 257 -8.17 -12.18 8.52
N GLU A 258 -8.62 -11.35 9.47
CA GLU A 258 -9.77 -10.44 9.24
C GLU A 258 -9.49 -9.46 8.09
N THR A 259 -8.23 -9.04 7.93
CA THR A 259 -7.86 -8.14 6.82
C THR A 259 -8.02 -8.86 5.50
N TYR A 260 -7.55 -10.10 5.40
CA TYR A 260 -7.67 -10.87 4.17
C TYR A 260 -9.11 -11.19 3.80
N ASP A 261 -9.97 -11.44 4.78
CA ASP A 261 -11.41 -11.64 4.57
C ASP A 261 -12.06 -10.38 3.99
N GLU A 262 -11.73 -9.18 4.51
CA GLU A 262 -12.24 -7.92 3.95
C GLU A 262 -11.65 -7.61 2.57
N LEU A 263 -10.36 -7.90 2.32
CA LEU A 263 -9.77 -7.78 0.98
C LEU A 263 -10.55 -8.64 -0.03
N HIS A 264 -10.85 -9.89 0.32
CA HIS A 264 -11.63 -10.80 -0.53
C HIS A 264 -13.05 -10.30 -0.72
N LYS A 265 -13.73 -9.86 0.34
CA LYS A 265 -15.09 -9.30 0.28
C LYS A 265 -15.21 -8.16 -0.74
N TYR A 266 -14.28 -7.19 -0.73
CA TYR A 266 -14.38 -6.05 -1.64
C TYR A 266 -13.87 -6.37 -3.04
N SER A 267 -12.67 -6.96 -3.17
CA SER A 267 -12.07 -7.25 -4.48
C SER A 267 -12.72 -8.41 -5.23
N GLY A 268 -13.34 -9.35 -4.50
CA GLY A 268 -13.83 -10.62 -5.02
C GLY A 268 -12.75 -11.68 -5.24
N PHE A 269 -11.47 -11.36 -4.96
CA PHE A 269 -10.35 -12.30 -5.12
C PHE A 269 -9.81 -12.78 -3.77
N ASP A 270 -9.72 -14.10 -3.60
CA ASP A 270 -9.16 -14.72 -2.39
C ASP A 270 -7.62 -14.71 -2.43
N ILE A 271 -7.05 -13.54 -2.11
CA ILE A 271 -5.61 -13.35 -2.10
C ILE A 271 -4.90 -14.19 -1.03
N LYS A 272 -5.59 -14.52 0.07
CA LYS A 272 -5.02 -15.35 1.15
C LYS A 272 -4.79 -16.77 0.67
N SER A 273 -5.79 -17.37 0.03
CA SER A 273 -5.64 -18.69 -0.58
C SER A 273 -4.55 -18.68 -1.65
N TRP A 274 -4.48 -17.63 -2.48
CA TRP A 274 -3.41 -17.50 -3.46
C TRP A 274 -2.02 -17.44 -2.81
N ILE A 275 -1.83 -16.62 -1.78
CA ILE A 275 -0.57 -16.50 -1.02
C ILE A 275 -0.18 -17.87 -0.44
N ASN A 276 -1.09 -18.54 0.27
CA ASN A 276 -0.82 -19.82 0.91
C ASN A 276 -0.44 -20.93 -0.07
N GLN A 277 -0.95 -20.88 -1.29
CA GLN A 277 -0.67 -21.89 -2.33
C GLN A 277 0.60 -21.58 -3.11
N ASN A 278 0.93 -20.30 -3.30
CA ASN A 278 1.93 -19.88 -4.27
C ASN A 278 3.18 -19.26 -3.65
N ILE A 279 3.16 -18.82 -2.40
CA ILE A 279 4.31 -18.16 -1.77
C ILE A 279 5.01 -19.15 -0.83
N ASN A 280 6.27 -19.44 -1.12
CA ASN A 280 7.16 -20.11 -0.17
C ASN A 280 8.51 -19.41 -0.16
N TRP A 281 8.61 -18.34 0.63
CA TRP A 281 9.81 -17.49 0.67
C TRP A 281 11.10 -18.27 0.90
N VAL A 282 11.10 -19.24 1.83
CA VAL A 282 12.33 -19.97 2.19
C VAL A 282 12.80 -20.88 1.05
N GLU A 283 11.88 -21.49 0.30
CA GLU A 283 12.23 -22.32 -0.86
C GLU A 283 12.51 -21.49 -2.12
N ASP A 284 11.85 -20.34 -2.24
CA ASP A 284 11.95 -19.51 -3.43
C ASP A 284 13.17 -18.56 -3.40
N LEU A 285 13.70 -18.21 -2.23
CA LEU A 285 14.94 -17.43 -2.05
C LEU A 285 16.20 -18.27 -2.25
N ASP A 286 17.33 -17.62 -2.55
CA ASP A 286 18.62 -18.28 -2.61
C ASP A 286 19.11 -18.79 -1.23
N ASN A 287 19.91 -19.85 -1.26
CA ASN A 287 20.33 -20.55 -0.05
C ASN A 287 21.20 -19.68 0.88
N GLU A 288 22.06 -18.84 0.31
CA GLU A 288 22.96 -17.97 1.08
C GLU A 288 22.16 -16.95 1.89
N PHE A 289 21.15 -16.35 1.27
CA PHE A 289 20.30 -15.40 1.93
C PHE A 289 19.40 -16.07 2.98
N VAL A 290 18.86 -17.25 2.70
CA VAL A 290 18.10 -18.04 3.68
C VAL A 290 18.96 -18.37 4.91
N GLU A 291 20.22 -18.75 4.71
CA GLU A 291 21.17 -18.99 5.81
C GLU A 291 21.39 -17.72 6.64
N HIS A 292 21.58 -16.56 6.00
CA HIS A 292 21.66 -15.28 6.71
C HIS A 292 20.39 -14.99 7.52
N LEU A 293 19.21 -15.23 6.96
CA LEU A 293 17.95 -14.98 7.66
C LEU A 293 17.79 -15.88 8.88
N ASN A 294 18.16 -17.16 8.79
CA ASN A 294 18.13 -18.10 9.90
C ASN A 294 19.12 -17.71 11.01
N ASN A 295 20.35 -17.37 10.64
CA ASN A 295 21.41 -17.01 11.58
C ASN A 295 21.10 -15.73 12.37
N ASN A 296 20.20 -14.88 11.85
CA ASN A 296 19.82 -13.60 12.46
C ASN A 296 18.36 -13.58 12.97
N ASP A 297 17.67 -14.72 13.02
CA ASP A 297 16.27 -14.85 13.44
C ASP A 297 15.31 -13.91 12.67
N LEU A 298 15.51 -13.82 11.36
CA LEU A 298 14.76 -12.91 10.49
C LEU A 298 13.65 -13.61 9.69
N THR A 299 13.62 -14.95 9.65
CA THR A 299 12.62 -15.70 8.89
C THR A 299 11.18 -15.46 9.35
N GLN A 300 10.97 -15.15 10.63
CA GLN A 300 9.67 -14.75 11.19
C GLN A 300 9.03 -13.54 10.49
N TYR A 301 9.81 -12.69 9.81
CA TYR A 301 9.28 -11.53 9.09
C TYR A 301 8.74 -11.84 7.70
N LEU A 302 9.01 -13.04 7.17
CA LEU A 302 8.55 -13.50 5.86
C LEU A 302 7.06 -13.86 5.85
N THR A 303 6.41 -13.96 7.01
CA THR A 303 5.00 -14.33 7.11
C THR A 303 4.11 -13.23 6.54
N TRP A 304 3.38 -13.58 5.49
CA TRP A 304 2.25 -12.83 4.95
C TRP A 304 0.97 -13.58 5.27
#